data_AF-A0A534KCW3-F1
#
_entry.id   AF-A0A534KCW3-F1
#
_cell.length_a   1.000
_cell.length_b   1.000
_cell.length_c   1.000
_cell.angle_alpha   90.00
_cell.angle_beta   90.00
_cell.angle_gamma   90.00
#
_symmetry.space_group_name_H-M   'P 1'
#
loop_
_entity.id
_entity.type
_entity.pdbx_description
1 polymer ?
#
loop_
_entity_poly.entity_id
_entity_poly.type
_entity_poly.pdbx_seq_one_letter_code
_entity_poly.pdbx_strand_id
1 'polypeptide(L)'
;MFRPWRSFPLRRFLVAFGMSYVVLSGLILSFAVLSPDPQIRNGWVLMAAVPPAIAVVPITSILKGDTRRSLVSLALLYVLGLGLVPAITLVFTNQAAPFEELVLQTVLLIGVPLIASRFLRRWSRTAEFRTSAVSISFFFLVIAIAGSTRGPLLA
;
A
#
# COMPACT_ATOMS: atom_id res chain seq x y z
N MET A 1 -20.98 -7.14 16.10
CA MET A 1 -21.57 -5.83 15.70
C MET A 1 -20.45 -4.77 15.65
N PHE A 2 -19.88 -4.51 14.47
CA PHE A 2 -18.82 -3.50 14.27
C PHE A 2 -19.44 -2.09 14.29
N ARG A 3 -19.19 -1.28 15.33
CA ARG A 3 -19.52 0.16 15.35
C ARG A 3 -18.22 0.97 15.20
N PRO A 4 -17.84 1.45 14.00
CA PRO A 4 -16.48 1.98 13.76
C PRO A 4 -16.20 3.40 14.28
N TRP A 5 -17.22 4.22 14.53
CA TRP A 5 -17.05 5.68 14.37
C TRP A 5 -17.05 6.54 15.64
N ARG A 6 -17.40 6.02 16.81
CA ARG A 6 -17.80 6.93 17.92
C ARG A 6 -16.68 7.62 18.70
N SER A 7 -15.40 7.28 18.49
CA SER A 7 -14.28 8.02 19.08
C SER A 7 -12.95 7.58 18.48
N PHE A 8 -12.71 7.85 17.20
CA PHE A 8 -11.36 7.69 16.64
C PHE A 8 -10.61 9.01 16.86
N PRO A 9 -9.62 9.07 17.77
CA PRO A 9 -8.92 10.31 18.07
C PRO A 9 -8.00 10.68 16.91
N LEU A 10 -8.26 11.83 16.28
CA LEU A 10 -7.47 12.37 15.16
C LEU A 10 -5.96 12.35 15.45
N ARG A 11 -5.55 12.68 16.68
CA ARG A 11 -4.14 12.61 17.09
C ARG A 11 -3.48 11.26 16.80
N ARG A 12 -4.18 10.14 17.02
CA ARG A 12 -3.62 8.80 16.79
C ARG A 12 -3.53 8.47 15.31
N PHE A 13 -4.49 8.96 14.52
CA PHE A 13 -4.40 8.89 13.07
C PHE A 13 -3.18 9.63 12.54
N LEU A 14 -2.98 10.87 13.01
CA LEU A 14 -1.86 11.71 12.60
C LEU A 14 -0.51 11.06 12.93
N VAL A 15 -0.41 10.34 14.05
CA VAL A 15 0.80 9.54 14.36
C VAL A 15 1.00 8.41 13.34
N ALA A 16 -0.05 7.65 13.01
CA ALA A 16 0.05 6.59 12.01
C ALA A 16 0.42 7.16 10.63
N PHE A 17 -0.23 8.25 10.23
CA PHE A 17 0.07 8.98 9.00
C PHE A 17 1.51 9.48 8.98
N GLY A 18 1.97 10.15 10.03
CA GLY A 18 3.34 10.65 10.12
C GLY A 18 4.37 9.53 10.06
N MET A 19 4.14 8.43 10.79
CA MET A 19 5.06 7.28 10.74
C MET A 19 5.10 6.62 9.36
N SER A 20 3.97 6.53 8.65
CA SER A 20 3.91 5.89 7.33
C SER A 20 4.39 6.80 6.20
N TYR A 21 3.85 8.00 6.08
CA TYR A 21 4.09 8.88 4.93
C TYR A 21 5.21 9.89 5.13
N VAL A 22 5.63 10.16 6.38
CA VAL A 22 6.77 11.06 6.64
C VAL A 22 8.01 10.26 6.97
N VAL A 23 7.95 9.42 8.01
CA VAL A 23 9.13 8.68 8.48
C VAL A 23 9.51 7.55 7.52
N LEU A 24 8.58 6.62 7.25
CA LEU A 24 8.88 5.46 6.39
C LEU A 24 9.08 5.88 4.93
N SER A 25 8.14 6.64 4.33
CA SER A 25 8.33 7.11 2.95
C SER A 25 9.56 8.01 2.81
N GLY A 26 9.86 8.87 3.78
CA GLY A 26 11.08 9.69 3.77
C GLY A 26 12.35 8.85 3.79
N LEU A 27 12.38 7.79 4.61
CA LEU A 27 13.48 6.83 4.61
C LEU A 27 13.61 6.11 3.26
N ILE A 28 12.50 5.67 2.66
CA ILE A 28 12.52 5.00 1.35
C ILE A 28 13.01 5.95 0.25
N LEU A 29 12.55 7.20 0.26
CA LEU A 29 13.00 8.23 -0.69
C LEU A 29 14.50 8.55 -0.54
N SER A 30 15.07 8.40 0.65
CA SER A 30 16.53 8.54 0.82
C SER A 30 17.29 7.49 -0.01
N PHE A 31 16.79 6.26 -0.09
CA PHE A 31 17.37 5.23 -0.98
C PHE A 31 17.18 5.57 -2.46
N ALA A 32 16.08 6.23 -2.83
CA ALA A 32 15.88 6.71 -4.20
C ALA A 32 16.97 7.73 -4.60
N VAL A 33 17.31 8.67 -3.71
CA VAL A 33 18.37 9.67 -3.94
C VAL A 33 19.74 9.01 -4.06
N LEU A 34 20.01 8.00 -3.24
CA LEU A 34 21.27 7.24 -3.26
C LEU A 34 21.39 6.30 -4.47
N SER A 35 20.28 6.00 -5.16
CA SER A 35 20.27 5.07 -6.29
C SER A 35 20.74 5.76 -7.58
N PRO A 36 21.84 5.31 -8.20
CA PRO A 36 22.36 5.92 -9.43
C PRO A 36 21.52 5.56 -10.67
N ASP A 37 20.94 4.36 -10.70
CA ASP A 37 20.11 3.89 -11.80
C ASP A 37 18.71 4.55 -11.76
N PRO A 38 18.27 5.25 -12.82
CA PRO A 38 16.97 5.91 -12.88
C PRO A 38 15.78 4.95 -12.74
N GLN A 39 15.88 3.72 -13.25
CA GLN A 39 14.81 2.72 -13.13
C GLN A 39 14.68 2.22 -11.70
N ILE A 40 15.81 1.95 -11.03
CA ILE A 40 15.81 1.56 -9.61
C ILE A 40 15.30 2.72 -8.73
N ARG A 41 15.72 3.95 -9.02
CA ARG A 41 15.23 5.16 -8.35
C ARG A 41 13.71 5.29 -8.45
N ASN A 42 13.14 5.12 -9.64
CA ASN A 42 11.69 5.17 -9.83
C ASN A 42 10.96 4.08 -9.04
N GLY A 43 11.56 2.88 -8.93
CA GLY A 43 11.05 1.81 -8.07
C GLY A 43 10.98 2.20 -6.59
N TRP A 44 12.01 2.87 -6.07
CA TRP A 44 12.00 3.39 -4.70
C TRP A 44 10.96 4.49 -4.48
N VAL A 45 10.82 5.42 -5.43
CA VAL A 45 9.78 6.47 -5.36
C VAL A 45 8.39 5.86 -5.33
N LEU A 46 8.10 4.90 -6.20
CA LEU A 46 6.84 4.18 -6.23
C LEU A 46 6.59 3.44 -4.91
N MET A 47 7.59 2.74 -4.37
CA MET A 47 7.49 2.05 -3.09
C MET A 47 7.19 3.01 -1.93
N ALA A 48 7.80 4.20 -1.93
CA ALA A 48 7.55 5.22 -0.91
C ALA A 48 6.13 5.82 -0.99
N ALA A 49 5.53 5.84 -2.18
CA ALA A 49 4.25 6.47 -2.43
C ALA A 49 3.04 5.61 -1.99
N VAL A 50 3.18 4.28 -2.04
CA VAL A 50 2.11 3.32 -1.79
C VAL A 50 1.74 3.25 -0.29
N PRO A 51 0.45 3.13 0.06
CA PRO A 51 0.03 2.99 1.46
C PRO A 51 0.61 1.74 2.13
N PRO A 52 0.64 1.68 3.49
CA PRO A 52 1.21 0.56 4.21
C PRO A 52 0.56 -0.79 3.88
N ALA A 53 1.34 -1.86 3.98
CA ALA A 53 0.89 -3.21 3.67
C ALA A 53 -0.29 -3.68 4.56
N ILE A 54 -1.18 -4.48 3.98
CA ILE A 54 -2.34 -5.06 4.67
C ILE A 54 -1.93 -5.94 5.87
N ALA A 55 -0.70 -6.49 5.82
CA ALA A 55 -0.11 -7.30 6.90
C ALA A 55 0.06 -6.55 8.24
N VAL A 56 -0.02 -5.22 8.26
CA VAL A 56 0.03 -4.43 9.51
C VAL A 56 -1.05 -4.88 10.51
N VAL A 57 -2.25 -5.25 10.04
CA VAL A 57 -3.35 -5.68 10.92
C VAL A 57 -3.08 -7.03 11.61
N PRO A 58 -2.75 -8.13 10.90
CA PRO A 58 -2.40 -9.39 11.56
C PRO A 58 -1.15 -9.26 12.43
N ILE A 59 -0.13 -8.50 12.01
CA ILE A 59 1.06 -8.23 12.85
C ILE A 59 0.65 -7.49 14.14
N THR A 60 -0.22 -6.49 14.04
CA THR A 60 -0.78 -5.81 15.24
C THR A 60 -1.46 -6.82 16.17
N SER A 61 -2.22 -7.77 15.62
CA SER A 61 -2.89 -8.80 16.41
C SER A 61 -1.90 -9.71 17.14
N ILE A 62 -0.83 -10.14 16.46
CA ILE A 62 0.23 -10.99 17.04
C ILE A 62 0.95 -10.24 18.17
N LEU A 63 1.23 -8.95 17.97
CA LEU A 63 1.86 -8.07 18.95
C LEU A 63 0.90 -7.59 20.06
N LYS A 64 -0.33 -8.12 20.13
CA LYS A 64 -1.37 -7.74 21.11
C LYS A 64 -1.71 -6.24 21.09
N GLY A 65 -1.53 -5.58 19.95
CA GLY A 65 -1.91 -4.19 19.73
C GLY A 65 -3.39 -4.01 19.43
N ASP A 66 -3.83 -2.76 19.26
CA ASP A 66 -5.22 -2.45 18.94
C ASP A 66 -5.52 -2.65 17.44
N THR A 67 -5.96 -3.85 17.09
CA THR A 67 -6.30 -4.25 15.71
C THR A 67 -7.41 -3.41 15.10
N ARG A 68 -8.39 -2.97 15.91
CA ARG A 68 -9.47 -2.10 15.46
C ARG A 68 -8.93 -0.75 15.03
N ARG A 69 -8.00 -0.18 15.81
CA ARG A 69 -7.31 1.07 15.45
C ARG A 69 -6.46 0.90 14.21
N SER A 70 -5.65 -0.16 14.13
CA SER A 70 -4.83 -0.42 12.94
C SER A 70 -5.69 -0.56 11.68
N LEU A 71 -6.84 -1.27 11.77
CA LEU A 71 -7.79 -1.39 10.66
C LEU A 71 -8.36 -0.04 10.21
N VAL A 72 -8.76 0.82 11.15
CA VAL A 72 -9.33 2.14 10.82
C VAL A 72 -8.27 3.07 10.26
N SER A 73 -7.09 3.15 10.87
CA SER A 73 -5.96 3.94 10.34
C SER A 73 -5.58 3.47 8.95
N LEU A 74 -5.44 2.15 8.74
CA LEU A 74 -5.10 1.58 7.45
C LEU A 74 -6.15 1.94 6.40
N ALA A 75 -7.44 1.78 6.69
CA ALA A 75 -8.50 2.15 5.77
C ALA A 75 -8.44 3.64 5.36
N LEU A 76 -8.18 4.54 6.30
CA LEU A 76 -8.03 5.97 6.01
C LEU A 76 -6.77 6.25 5.17
N LEU A 77 -5.64 5.60 5.46
CA LEU A 77 -4.41 5.73 4.69
C LEU A 77 -4.58 5.20 3.26
N TYR A 78 -5.34 4.13 3.04
CA TYR A 78 -5.66 3.64 1.71
C TYR A 78 -6.52 4.64 0.91
N VAL A 79 -7.48 5.29 1.56
CA VAL A 79 -8.28 6.35 0.93
C VAL A 79 -7.40 7.56 0.57
N LEU A 80 -6.54 8.00 1.50
CA LEU A 80 -5.57 9.06 1.21
C LEU A 80 -4.58 8.67 0.11
N GLY A 81 -4.19 7.39 0.07
CA GLY A 81 -3.29 6.81 -0.92
C GLY A 81 -3.77 7.02 -2.36
N LEU A 82 -5.07 7.09 -2.60
CA LEU A 82 -5.60 7.38 -3.94
C LEU A 82 -5.11 8.73 -4.50
N GLY A 83 -4.86 9.72 -3.63
CA GLY A 83 -4.28 11.01 -4.02
C GLY A 83 -2.77 11.07 -3.77
N LEU A 84 -2.28 10.49 -2.67
CA LEU A 84 -0.86 10.56 -2.31
C LEU A 84 0.04 9.78 -3.26
N VAL A 85 -0.41 8.62 -3.75
CA VAL A 85 0.36 7.81 -4.70
C VAL A 85 0.72 8.60 -5.96
N PRO A 86 -0.25 9.16 -6.72
CA PRO A 86 0.09 9.93 -7.90
C PRO A 86 0.83 11.23 -7.55
N ALA A 87 0.49 11.90 -6.44
CA ALA A 87 1.15 13.14 -6.04
C ALA A 87 2.65 12.93 -5.73
N ILE A 88 3.00 11.96 -4.89
CA ILE A 88 4.39 11.65 -4.55
C ILE A 88 5.13 11.17 -5.80
N THR A 89 4.51 10.31 -6.61
CA THR A 89 5.15 9.80 -7.83
C THR A 89 5.48 10.93 -8.80
N LEU A 90 4.57 11.88 -9.03
CA LEU A 90 4.81 13.03 -9.91
C LEU A 90 5.90 13.97 -9.39
N VAL A 91 5.93 14.23 -8.08
CA VAL A 91 6.89 15.16 -7.47
C VAL A 91 8.32 14.61 -7.55
N PHE A 92 8.49 13.30 -7.37
CA PHE A 92 9.82 12.69 -7.26
C PHE A 92 10.30 11.98 -8.54
N THR A 93 9.40 11.62 -9.45
CA THR A 93 9.75 11.04 -10.75
C THR A 93 9.60 12.13 -11.82
N ASN A 94 10.70 12.78 -12.17
CA ASN A 94 10.74 13.97 -13.04
C ASN A 94 10.35 13.71 -14.53
N GLN A 95 9.78 12.54 -14.86
CA GLN A 95 8.88 12.19 -16.00
C GLN A 95 8.85 10.66 -16.27
N ALA A 96 7.71 10.13 -16.77
CA ALA A 96 7.61 9.14 -17.87
C ALA A 96 6.15 8.70 -18.18
N ALA A 97 5.26 8.62 -17.18
CA ALA A 97 3.87 8.21 -17.39
C ALA A 97 2.93 9.42 -17.38
N PRO A 98 1.98 9.54 -18.32
CA PRO A 98 0.99 10.60 -18.27
C PRO A 98 0.19 10.50 -16.97
N PHE A 99 -0.06 11.65 -16.34
CA PHE A 99 -0.74 11.75 -15.05
C PHE A 99 -2.06 10.96 -15.02
N GLU A 100 -2.79 10.96 -16.14
CA GLU A 100 -4.05 10.23 -16.32
C GLU A 100 -3.88 8.72 -16.14
N GLU A 101 -2.81 8.13 -16.69
CA GLU A 101 -2.52 6.70 -16.53
C GLU A 101 -2.16 6.36 -15.09
N LEU A 102 -1.36 7.20 -14.42
CA LEU A 102 -1.00 7.00 -13.00
C LEU A 102 -2.23 7.04 -12.10
N VAL A 103 -3.14 8.01 -12.32
CA VAL A 103 -4.39 8.12 -11.56
C VAL A 103 -5.29 6.93 -11.87
N LEU A 104 -5.47 6.58 -13.15
CA LEU A 104 -6.30 5.45 -13.56
C LEU A 104 -5.77 4.16 -12.94
N GLN A 105 -4.47 3.91 -12.98
CA GLN A 105 -3.87 2.71 -12.44
C GLN A 105 -3.95 2.66 -10.91
N THR A 106 -3.80 3.79 -10.24
CA THR A 106 -4.03 3.90 -8.79
C THR A 106 -5.48 3.55 -8.44
N VAL A 107 -6.44 4.07 -9.19
CA VAL A 107 -7.87 3.77 -9.00
C VAL A 107 -8.17 2.30 -9.32
N LEU A 108 -7.62 1.74 -10.39
CA LEU A 108 -7.84 0.34 -10.77
C LEU A 108 -7.21 -0.65 -9.78
N LEU A 109 -6.01 -0.36 -9.27
CA LEU A 109 -5.27 -1.26 -8.39
C LEU A 109 -5.63 -1.10 -6.91
N ILE A 110 -6.07 0.10 -6.48
CA ILE A 110 -6.42 0.37 -5.08
C ILE A 110 -7.93 0.59 -4.94
N GLY A 111 -8.48 1.53 -5.70
CA GLY A 111 -9.89 1.94 -5.59
C GLY A 111 -10.87 0.81 -5.92
N VAL A 112 -10.69 0.12 -7.04
CA VAL A 112 -11.57 -0.98 -7.46
C VAL A 112 -11.57 -2.13 -6.45
N PRO A 113 -10.42 -2.67 -5.98
CA PRO A 113 -10.42 -3.67 -4.92
C PRO A 113 -11.04 -3.18 -3.61
N LEU A 114 -10.86 -1.90 -3.25
CA LEU A 114 -11.47 -1.33 -2.05
C LEU A 114 -13.00 -1.36 -2.14
N ILE A 115 -13.57 -0.98 -3.28
CA ILE A 115 -15.00 -1.01 -3.55
C ILE A 115 -15.50 -2.46 -3.63
N ALA A 116 -14.86 -3.30 -4.45
CA ALA A 116 -15.19 -4.71 -4.60
C ALA A 116 -15.19 -5.45 -3.25
N SER A 117 -14.25 -5.15 -2.36
CA SER A 117 -14.17 -5.75 -1.02
C SER A 117 -15.45 -5.51 -0.19
N ARG A 118 -16.13 -4.37 -0.38
CA ARG A 118 -17.39 -4.05 0.31
C ARG A 118 -18.52 -4.94 -0.16
N PHE A 119 -18.56 -5.24 -1.45
CA PHE A 119 -19.56 -6.15 -2.04
C PHE A 119 -19.26 -7.60 -1.67
N LEU A 120 -18.00 -8.05 -1.79
CA LEU A 120 -17.58 -9.41 -1.44
C LEU A 120 -17.82 -9.73 0.03
N ARG A 121 -17.71 -8.75 0.93
CA ARG A 121 -18.00 -8.94 2.36
C ARG A 121 -19.46 -9.34 2.65
N ARG A 122 -20.38 -9.12 1.72
CA ARG A 122 -21.78 -9.60 1.84
C ARG A 122 -21.89 -11.11 1.66
N TRP A 123 -20.87 -11.75 1.09
CA TRP A 123 -20.85 -13.19 0.82
C TRP A 123 -20.04 -13.94 1.88
N SER A 124 -20.71 -14.73 2.72
CA SER A 124 -20.09 -15.42 3.87
C SER A 124 -18.99 -16.43 3.51
N ARG A 125 -19.11 -17.11 2.36
CA ARG A 125 -18.16 -18.15 1.89
C ARG A 125 -16.77 -17.61 1.48
N THR A 126 -16.62 -16.28 1.35
CA THR A 126 -15.32 -15.69 0.98
C THR A 126 -14.31 -15.72 2.13
N ALA A 127 -14.74 -15.88 3.37
CA ALA A 127 -13.86 -15.85 4.54
C ALA A 127 -12.94 -17.08 4.64
N GLU A 128 -13.40 -18.24 4.17
CA GLU A 128 -12.69 -19.53 4.31
C GLU A 128 -11.47 -19.61 3.38
N PHE A 129 -11.58 -19.09 2.16
CA PHE A 129 -10.52 -19.20 1.14
C PHE A 129 -9.64 -17.96 1.02
N ARG A 130 -9.98 -16.86 1.71
CA ARG A 130 -9.30 -15.56 1.54
C ARG A 130 -7.79 -15.65 1.78
N THR A 131 -7.37 -16.27 2.87
CA THR A 131 -5.95 -16.33 3.24
C THR A 131 -5.14 -17.11 2.21
N SER A 132 -5.62 -18.29 1.81
CA SER A 132 -4.96 -19.11 0.80
C SER A 132 -4.92 -18.44 -0.56
N ALA A 133 -6.02 -17.81 -1.00
CA ALA A 133 -6.07 -17.08 -2.25
C ALA A 133 -5.04 -15.94 -2.30
N VAL A 134 -4.95 -15.12 -1.24
CA VAL A 134 -3.96 -14.04 -1.15
C VAL A 134 -2.54 -14.57 -1.19
N SER A 135 -2.23 -15.62 -0.42
CA SER A 135 -0.89 -16.22 -0.40
C SER A 135 -0.48 -16.80 -1.76
N ILE A 136 -1.40 -17.50 -2.43
CA ILE A 136 -1.15 -18.06 -3.77
C ILE A 136 -0.95 -16.94 -4.80
N SER A 137 -1.80 -15.91 -4.78
CA SER A 137 -1.63 -14.75 -5.67
C SER A 137 -0.29 -14.04 -5.44
N PHE A 138 0.09 -13.85 -4.16
CA PHE A 138 1.35 -13.20 -3.81
C PHE A 138 2.57 -14.05 -4.23
N PHE A 139 2.49 -15.37 -4.08
CA PHE A 139 3.52 -16.30 -4.54
C PHE A 139 3.79 -16.15 -6.05
N PHE A 140 2.74 -16.21 -6.87
CA PHE A 140 2.89 -16.02 -8.32
C PHE A 140 3.37 -14.62 -8.68
N LEU A 141 2.87 -13.59 -8.00
CA LEU A 141 3.29 -12.20 -8.23
C LEU A 141 4.79 -12.03 -7.98
N VAL A 142 5.31 -12.51 -6.85
CA VAL A 142 6.72 -12.38 -6.49
C VAL A 142 7.61 -13.15 -7.47
N ILE A 143 7.24 -14.39 -7.82
CA ILE A 143 8.02 -15.19 -8.78
C ILE A 143 8.03 -14.55 -10.16
N ALA A 144 6.87 -14.05 -10.63
CA ALA A 144 6.79 -13.39 -11.93
C ALA A 144 7.65 -12.12 -11.97
N ILE A 145 7.60 -11.29 -10.94
CA ILE A 145 8.42 -10.08 -10.84
C ILE A 145 9.90 -10.46 -10.79
N ALA A 146 10.31 -11.33 -9.86
CA ALA A 146 11.71 -11.74 -9.71
C ALA A 146 12.27 -12.38 -10.99
N GLY A 147 11.48 -13.21 -11.68
CA GLY A 147 11.85 -13.79 -12.97
C GLY A 147 12.00 -12.75 -14.07
N SER A 148 11.10 -11.77 -14.13
CA SER A 148 11.14 -10.69 -15.13
C SER A 148 12.32 -9.72 -14.90
N THR A 149 12.75 -9.53 -13.65
CA THR A 149 13.85 -8.64 -13.27
C THR A 149 15.17 -9.37 -13.03
N ARG A 150 15.35 -10.59 -13.54
CA ARG A 150 16.55 -11.40 -13.30
C ARG A 150 17.86 -10.75 -13.77
N GLY A 151 17.82 -9.92 -14.82
CA GLY A 151 19.01 -9.28 -15.39
C GLY A 151 19.68 -8.33 -14.40
N PRO A 152 19.00 -7.27 -13.95
CA PRO A 152 19.52 -6.35 -12.92
C PRO A 152 19.92 -7.00 -11.58
N LEU A 153 19.43 -8.21 -11.28
CA LEU A 153 19.74 -8.92 -10.04
C LEU A 153 21.03 -9.76 -10.10
N LEU A 154 21.52 -10.08 -11.31
CA LEU A 154 22.70 -10.94 -11.53
C LEU A 154 23.92 -10.15 -12.03
N ALA A 155 23.78 -8.83 -12.19
CA ALA A 155 24.82 -7.89 -12.60
C ALA A 155 25.50 -7.26 -11.38
#